data_AF-A0A8T0YM19-F1
#
_entry.id   AF-A0A8T0YM19-F1
#
_cell.length_a   1.000
_cell.length_b   1.000
_cell.length_c   1.000
_cell.angle_alpha   90.00
_cell.angle_beta   90.00
_cell.angle_gamma   90.00
#
_symmetry.space_group_name_H-M   'P 1'
#
loop_
_entity.id
_entity.type
_entity.pdbx_description
1 polymer ?
#
loop_
_entity_poly.entity_id
_entity_poly.type
_entity_poly.pdbx_seq_one_letter_code
_entity_poly.pdbx_strand_id
1 'polypeptide(L)'
;MKNRRLNNKNPIHLSIAIYQLAKLRMLQFYYDCIDFYFDRSDFQYQDMDSDSAYIAFSCEKPFQDCIKPELREHFQEHKYDWFPRDYNTDAAKFDRRTPGLFKDEWSGDAMVSLSSKNYICYLPDESYKVKVSAKGVQQGRGRNEHVLNPDGFETVVRDRITLRGTNKGFRLSKETKSIITYTQTKSALSYFYDKRQVLSDGISTIPLNI
;
A
#
# COMPACT_ATOMS: atom_id res chain seq x y z
N MET A 1 29.98 4.10 -40.27
CA MET A 1 28.86 4.91 -39.74
C MET A 1 29.43 6.05 -38.89
N LYS A 2 28.97 7.30 -39.07
CA LYS A 2 29.37 8.42 -38.19
C LYS A 2 28.57 8.34 -36.89
N ASN A 3 29.25 8.20 -35.75
CA ASN A 3 28.60 8.24 -34.44
C ASN A 3 28.03 9.64 -34.19
N ARG A 4 26.71 9.73 -33.99
CA ARG A 4 26.02 10.98 -33.70
C ARG A 4 26.15 11.27 -32.21
N ARG A 5 26.84 12.37 -31.85
CA ARG A 5 26.99 12.79 -30.45
C ARG A 5 25.72 13.50 -30.00
N LEU A 6 24.96 12.87 -29.11
CA LEU A 6 23.77 13.44 -28.49
C LEU A 6 24.15 14.10 -27.16
N ASN A 7 23.79 15.37 -27.00
CA ASN A 7 23.94 16.09 -25.73
C ASN A 7 22.59 16.13 -25.01
N ASN A 8 22.33 15.14 -24.15
CA ASN A 8 21.08 15.06 -23.39
C ASN A 8 21.24 15.79 -22.05
N LYS A 9 20.61 16.97 -21.92
CA LYS A 9 20.60 17.78 -20.69
C LYS A 9 19.52 17.38 -19.69
N ASN A 10 18.68 16.38 -20.03
CA ASN A 10 17.62 15.90 -19.17
C ASN A 10 17.91 14.43 -18.77
N PRO A 11 18.03 14.10 -17.48
CA PRO A 11 18.29 12.74 -17.00
C PRO A 11 17.06 11.81 -17.10
N ILE A 12 16.14 12.02 -18.05
CA ILE A 12 14.88 11.26 -18.15
C ILE A 12 15.09 9.75 -18.21
N HIS A 13 16.15 9.28 -18.88
CA HIS A 13 16.48 7.85 -18.93
C HIS A 13 16.84 7.29 -17.55
N LEU A 14 17.53 8.08 -16.72
CA LEU A 14 17.84 7.71 -15.34
C LEU A 14 16.55 7.63 -14.51
N SER A 15 15.65 8.60 -14.64
CA SER A 15 14.35 8.58 -13.94
C SER A 15 13.50 7.37 -14.33
N ILE A 16 13.47 7.02 -15.62
CA ILE A 16 12.78 5.81 -16.10
C ILE A 16 13.43 4.56 -15.50
N ALA A 17 14.75 4.44 -15.56
CA ALA A 17 15.46 3.28 -15.02
C ALA A 17 15.20 3.10 -13.52
N ILE A 18 15.31 4.17 -12.71
CA ILE A 18 15.03 4.13 -11.28
C ILE A 18 13.61 3.63 -11.01
N TYR A 19 12.61 4.17 -11.72
CA TYR A 19 11.22 3.78 -11.53
C TYR A 19 10.95 2.32 -11.92
N GLN A 20 11.54 1.84 -13.02
CA GLN A 20 11.40 0.45 -13.44
C GLN A 20 12.08 -0.52 -12.48
N LEU A 21 13.28 -0.16 -11.97
CA LEU A 21 13.99 -0.96 -10.97
C LEU A 21 13.23 -1.03 -9.64
N ALA A 22 12.61 0.08 -9.21
CA ALA A 22 11.76 0.08 -8.01
C ALA A 22 10.55 -0.85 -8.14
N LYS A 23 9.86 -0.82 -9.30
CA LYS A 23 8.77 -1.76 -9.59
C LYS A 23 9.25 -3.21 -9.62
N LEU A 24 10.37 -3.46 -10.29
CA LEU A 24 10.96 -4.79 -10.35
C LEU A 24 11.24 -5.30 -8.94
N ARG A 25 11.80 -4.47 -8.04
CA ARG A 25 12.07 -4.87 -6.66
C ARG A 25 10.81 -5.26 -5.88
N MET A 26 9.70 -4.55 -6.09
CA MET A 26 8.40 -4.92 -5.48
C MET A 26 7.88 -6.25 -6.03
N LEU A 27 8.04 -6.51 -7.34
CA LEU A 27 7.65 -7.77 -7.95
C LEU A 27 8.54 -8.93 -7.49
N GLN A 28 9.85 -8.71 -7.38
CA GLN A 28 10.79 -9.68 -6.82
C GLN A 28 10.46 -9.99 -5.37
N PHE A 29 10.09 -9.00 -4.56
CA PHE A 29 9.62 -9.26 -3.21
C PHE A 29 8.38 -10.15 -3.18
N TYR A 30 7.43 -9.92 -4.09
CA TYR A 30 6.25 -10.78 -4.19
C TYR A 30 6.62 -12.21 -4.64
N TYR A 31 7.30 -12.38 -5.77
CA TYR A 31 7.53 -13.71 -6.38
C TYR A 31 8.72 -14.46 -5.77
N ASP A 32 9.85 -13.79 -5.55
CA ASP A 32 11.12 -14.40 -5.14
C ASP A 32 11.26 -14.47 -3.61
N CYS A 33 10.37 -13.83 -2.85
CA CYS A 33 10.33 -13.92 -1.39
C CYS A 33 8.98 -14.48 -0.90
N ILE A 34 7.88 -13.75 -1.07
CA ILE A 34 6.59 -14.15 -0.48
C ILE A 34 6.04 -15.44 -1.12
N ASP A 35 5.80 -15.48 -2.43
CA ASP A 35 5.26 -16.67 -3.14
C ASP A 35 6.25 -17.86 -3.09
N PHE A 36 7.56 -17.57 -3.03
CA PHE A 36 8.59 -18.59 -2.91
C PHE A 36 8.53 -19.30 -1.55
N TYR A 37 8.57 -18.57 -0.43
CA TYR A 37 8.67 -19.15 0.91
C TYR A 37 7.34 -19.58 1.55
N PHE A 38 6.21 -19.04 1.08
CA PHE A 38 4.89 -19.27 1.67
C PHE A 38 3.96 -20.01 0.71
N ASP A 39 3.07 -20.86 1.23
CA ASP A 39 1.98 -21.41 0.42
C ASP A 39 0.96 -20.31 0.11
N ARG A 40 0.34 -20.36 -1.07
CA ARG A 40 -0.70 -19.38 -1.46
C ARG A 40 -1.94 -19.49 -0.59
N SER A 41 -2.16 -20.59 0.12
CA SER A 41 -3.21 -20.69 1.14
C SER A 41 -2.89 -19.91 2.42
N ASP A 42 -1.62 -19.61 2.67
CA ASP A 42 -1.14 -18.99 3.92
C ASP A 42 -0.98 -17.49 3.85
N PHE A 43 -1.19 -16.87 2.68
CA PHE A 43 -1.16 -15.42 2.56
C PHE A 43 -2.14 -14.88 1.53
N GLN A 44 -2.55 -13.62 1.73
CA GLN A 44 -3.30 -12.85 0.77
C GLN A 44 -2.70 -11.46 0.62
N TYR A 45 -2.36 -11.11 -0.63
CA TYR A 45 -1.84 -9.78 -0.96
C TYR A 45 -3.01 -8.80 -1.11
N GLN A 46 -3.12 -7.85 -0.19
CA GLN A 46 -4.30 -6.97 -0.05
C GLN A 46 -4.16 -5.67 -0.85
N ASP A 47 -3.03 -4.98 -0.73
CA ASP A 47 -2.80 -3.70 -1.41
C ASP A 47 -1.30 -3.40 -1.58
N MET A 48 -0.98 -2.53 -2.54
CA MET A 48 0.35 -1.97 -2.74
C MET A 48 0.24 -0.49 -3.11
N ASP A 49 0.97 0.35 -2.37
CA ASP A 49 1.19 1.74 -2.79
C ASP A 49 2.69 2.02 -2.94
N SER A 50 3.15 2.03 -4.18
CA SER A 50 4.50 2.41 -4.62
C SER A 50 5.62 1.48 -4.13
N ASP A 51 5.97 1.55 -2.85
CA ASP A 51 7.05 0.82 -2.17
C ASP A 51 6.58 0.14 -0.87
N SER A 52 5.26 0.12 -0.63
CA SER A 52 4.62 -0.58 0.49
C SER A 52 3.77 -1.75 -0.03
N ALA A 53 3.74 -2.84 0.74
CA ALA A 53 2.94 -4.03 0.47
C ALA A 53 2.16 -4.40 1.74
N TYR A 54 0.86 -4.62 1.62
CA TYR A 54 0.01 -5.10 2.71
C TYR A 54 -0.36 -6.55 2.43
N ILE A 55 0.03 -7.44 3.33
CA ILE A 55 -0.10 -8.88 3.17
C ILE A 55 -0.73 -9.43 4.44
N ALA A 56 -1.86 -10.11 4.30
CA ALA A 56 -2.46 -10.88 5.38
C ALA A 56 -1.81 -12.27 5.39
N PHE A 57 -1.50 -12.80 6.57
CA PHE A 57 -0.96 -14.15 6.74
C PHE A 57 -1.89 -15.00 7.61
N SER A 58 -1.85 -16.32 7.42
CA SER A 58 -2.64 -17.28 8.20
C SER A 58 -2.11 -17.51 9.62
N CYS A 59 -0.82 -17.24 9.88
CA CYS A 59 -0.20 -17.36 11.21
C CYS A 59 0.24 -16.00 11.79
N GLU A 60 0.30 -15.92 13.12
CA GLU A 60 0.74 -14.73 13.87
C GLU A 60 2.22 -14.37 13.61
N LYS A 61 3.09 -15.39 13.47
CA LYS A 61 4.52 -15.21 13.17
C LYS A 61 4.88 -15.86 11.83
N PRO A 62 4.50 -15.25 10.70
CA PRO A 62 4.58 -15.90 9.40
C PRO A 62 6.01 -16.34 9.04
N PHE A 63 7.00 -15.49 9.28
CA PHE A 63 8.41 -15.79 8.99
C PHE A 63 9.07 -16.80 9.96
N GLN A 64 8.31 -17.37 10.89
CA GLN A 64 8.74 -18.46 11.77
C GLN A 64 7.90 -19.72 11.52
N ASP A 65 6.58 -19.54 11.42
CA ASP A 65 5.63 -20.65 11.50
C ASP A 65 5.08 -21.08 10.13
N CYS A 66 4.84 -20.15 9.20
CA CYS A 66 4.22 -20.47 7.90
C CYS A 66 5.23 -20.67 6.74
N ILE A 67 6.53 -20.65 7.00
CA ILE A 67 7.53 -20.94 5.95
C ILE A 67 7.45 -22.43 5.59
N LYS A 68 7.34 -22.70 4.29
CA LYS A 68 7.37 -24.06 3.70
C LYS A 68 8.51 -24.88 4.35
N PRO A 69 8.22 -26.03 4.96
CA PRO A 69 9.20 -26.77 5.75
C PRO A 69 10.53 -27.04 5.04
N GLU A 70 10.47 -27.38 3.75
CA GLU A 70 11.61 -27.66 2.88
C GLU A 70 12.46 -26.44 2.52
N LEU A 71 11.97 -25.21 2.74
CA LEU A 71 12.69 -23.96 2.46
C LEU A 71 13.20 -23.25 3.72
N ARG A 72 12.99 -23.81 4.91
CA ARG A 72 13.38 -23.15 6.18
C ARG A 72 14.87 -22.89 6.29
N GLU A 73 15.70 -23.85 5.90
CA GLU A 73 17.16 -23.69 5.90
C GLU A 73 17.59 -22.59 4.91
N HIS A 74 17.11 -22.69 3.66
CA HIS A 74 17.33 -21.68 2.63
C HIS A 74 16.88 -20.29 3.09
N PHE A 75 15.73 -20.17 3.77
CA PHE A 75 15.28 -18.89 4.30
C PHE A 75 16.24 -18.32 5.35
N GLN A 76 16.76 -19.12 6.27
CA GLN A 76 17.69 -18.62 7.28
C GLN A 76 19.00 -18.12 6.66
N GLU A 77 19.46 -18.75 5.58
CA GLU A 77 20.66 -18.34 4.85
C GLU A 77 20.43 -17.04 4.05
N HIS A 78 19.22 -16.85 3.51
CA HIS A 78 18.91 -15.78 2.56
C HIS A 78 17.98 -14.66 3.07
N LYS A 79 17.46 -14.73 4.31
CA LYS A 79 16.50 -13.73 4.82
C LYS A 79 17.03 -12.31 4.78
N TYR A 80 18.35 -12.10 4.92
CA TYR A 80 18.96 -10.77 4.91
C TYR A 80 19.14 -10.18 3.50
N ASP A 81 18.85 -10.94 2.44
CA ASP A 81 18.74 -10.39 1.07
C ASP A 81 17.45 -9.57 0.91
N TRP A 82 16.49 -9.78 1.82
CA TRP A 82 15.16 -9.16 1.81
C TRP A 82 14.92 -8.24 3.01
N PHE A 83 15.42 -8.60 4.19
CA PHE A 83 15.10 -7.93 5.44
C PHE A 83 16.36 -7.41 6.16
N PRO A 84 16.23 -6.35 6.99
CA PRO A 84 17.30 -5.92 7.88
C PRO A 84 17.83 -7.04 8.77
N ARG A 85 19.13 -7.04 9.01
CA ARG A 85 19.76 -7.98 9.94
C ARG A 85 19.23 -7.78 11.35
N ASP A 86 18.84 -8.88 12.00
CA ASP A 86 18.20 -8.88 13.32
C ASP A 86 19.13 -9.32 14.48
N TYR A 87 20.30 -9.88 14.17
CA TYR A 87 21.27 -10.37 15.17
C TYR A 87 22.07 -9.26 15.87
N ASN A 88 22.06 -8.02 15.35
CA ASN A 88 22.81 -6.90 15.91
C ASN A 88 22.05 -5.58 15.70
N THR A 89 21.90 -4.79 16.77
CA THR A 89 21.17 -3.51 16.74
C THR A 89 21.77 -2.46 15.80
N ASP A 90 23.09 -2.40 15.68
CA ASP A 90 23.77 -1.43 14.80
C ASP A 90 23.69 -1.85 13.34
N ALA A 91 23.80 -3.16 13.07
CA ALA A 91 23.52 -3.72 11.75
C ALA A 91 22.06 -3.42 11.35
N ALA A 92 21.10 -3.65 12.24
CA ALA A 92 19.69 -3.36 12.01
C ALA A 92 19.44 -1.88 11.71
N LYS A 93 20.06 -0.95 12.46
CA LYS A 93 19.92 0.50 12.23
C LYS A 93 20.47 0.92 10.86
N PHE A 94 21.60 0.36 10.45
CA PHE A 94 22.17 0.62 9.13
C PHE A 94 21.25 0.07 8.03
N ASP A 95 20.83 -1.19 8.15
CA ASP A 95 20.02 -1.88 7.16
C ASP A 95 18.63 -1.27 6.98
N ARG A 96 18.05 -0.69 8.02
CA ARG A 96 16.80 0.09 7.92
C ARG A 96 16.88 1.28 6.94
N ARG A 97 18.09 1.69 6.56
CA ARG A 97 18.38 2.75 5.58
C ARG A 97 18.98 2.22 4.29
N THR A 98 19.24 0.90 4.21
CA THR A 98 19.79 0.25 3.01
C THR A 98 18.70 0.14 1.96
N PRO A 99 18.89 0.71 0.76
CA PRO A 99 17.92 0.60 -0.33
C PRO A 99 17.66 -0.86 -0.71
N GLY A 100 16.39 -1.18 -0.95
CA GLY A 100 15.98 -2.51 -1.43
C GLY A 100 15.65 -3.51 -0.33
N LEU A 101 15.94 -3.22 0.94
CA LEU A 101 15.47 -4.04 2.07
C LEU A 101 14.06 -3.62 2.50
N PHE A 102 13.25 -4.61 2.84
CA PHE A 102 11.89 -4.45 3.33
C PHE A 102 11.86 -4.51 4.85
N LYS A 103 11.02 -3.69 5.47
CA LYS A 103 10.87 -3.62 6.92
C LYS A 103 9.39 -3.59 7.25
N ASP A 104 9.03 -4.16 8.39
CA ASP A 104 7.69 -3.94 8.94
C ASP A 104 7.57 -2.48 9.40
N GLU A 105 6.60 -1.77 8.82
CA GLU A 105 6.23 -0.40 9.20
C GLU A 105 4.94 -0.36 10.04
N TRP A 106 4.07 -1.34 9.87
CA TRP A 106 2.78 -1.42 10.55
C TRP A 106 2.23 -2.85 10.46
N SER A 107 1.80 -3.38 11.60
CA SER A 107 1.14 -4.68 11.73
C SER A 107 -0.15 -4.54 12.53
N GLY A 108 -1.17 -5.31 12.15
CA GLY A 108 -2.44 -5.45 12.83
C GLY A 108 -3.35 -6.46 12.13
N ASP A 109 -4.56 -6.65 12.65
CA ASP A 109 -5.35 -7.85 12.39
C ASP A 109 -6.47 -7.64 11.39
N ALA A 110 -6.78 -6.39 11.06
CA ALA A 110 -7.84 -6.04 10.12
C ALA A 110 -7.39 -4.98 9.11
N MET A 111 -7.83 -5.17 7.87
CA MET A 111 -7.66 -4.21 6.79
C MET A 111 -8.88 -4.24 5.88
N VAL A 112 -9.32 -3.05 5.45
CA VAL A 112 -10.28 -2.88 4.35
C VAL A 112 -9.61 -2.01 3.29
N SER A 113 -9.46 -2.55 2.08
CA SER A 113 -9.01 -1.78 0.92
C SER A 113 -10.14 -1.65 -0.10
N LEU A 114 -10.36 -0.42 -0.56
CA LEU A 114 -11.37 -0.08 -1.56
C LEU A 114 -10.70 0.16 -2.91
N SER A 115 -10.59 1.42 -3.32
CA SER A 115 -9.80 1.85 -4.47
C SER A 115 -8.34 2.11 -4.08
N SER A 116 -7.44 2.10 -5.06
CA SER A 116 -6.02 2.46 -4.85
C SER A 116 -5.84 3.72 -3.99
N LYS A 117 -4.99 3.63 -2.95
CA LYS A 117 -4.73 4.70 -1.96
C LYS A 117 -5.94 5.07 -1.08
N ASN A 118 -6.89 4.15 -0.93
CA ASN A 118 -8.06 4.31 -0.07
C ASN A 118 -8.28 3.03 0.73
N TYR A 119 -7.67 2.97 1.91
CA TYR A 119 -7.66 1.79 2.77
C TYR A 119 -7.56 2.19 4.24
N ILE A 120 -7.96 1.27 5.11
CA ILE A 120 -7.77 1.37 6.55
C ILE A 120 -7.17 0.07 7.07
N CYS A 121 -6.23 0.18 8.00
CA CYS A 121 -5.70 -0.93 8.77
C CYS A 121 -5.90 -0.62 10.25
N TYR A 122 -6.34 -1.60 11.05
CA TYR A 122 -6.68 -1.40 12.45
C TYR A 122 -6.52 -2.69 13.26
N LEU A 123 -6.42 -2.55 14.57
CA LEU A 123 -6.60 -3.62 15.55
C LEU A 123 -8.03 -3.53 16.09
N PRO A 124 -8.89 -4.54 15.89
CA PRO A 124 -10.30 -4.48 16.35
C PRO A 124 -10.44 -4.22 17.85
N ASP A 125 -9.53 -4.77 18.65
CA ASP A 125 -9.56 -4.69 20.12
C ASP A 125 -8.82 -3.47 20.70
N GLU A 126 -8.09 -2.71 19.87
CA GLU A 126 -7.37 -1.50 20.31
C GLU A 126 -7.99 -0.23 19.73
N SER A 127 -8.40 0.69 20.60
CA SER A 127 -9.07 1.93 20.18
C SER A 127 -8.18 2.95 19.45
N TYR A 128 -6.85 2.76 19.42
CA TYR A 128 -5.91 3.80 18.98
C TYR A 128 -4.95 3.40 17.86
N LYS A 129 -4.83 2.13 17.49
CA LYS A 129 -3.88 1.70 16.45
C LYS A 129 -4.54 1.60 15.07
N VAL A 130 -4.80 2.75 14.47
CA VAL A 130 -5.43 2.86 13.14
C VAL A 130 -4.50 3.55 12.13
N LYS A 131 -4.36 2.99 10.93
CA LYS A 131 -3.70 3.60 9.77
C LYS A 131 -4.73 3.82 8.67
N VAL A 132 -5.05 5.08 8.37
CA VAL A 132 -6.01 5.43 7.30
C VAL A 132 -5.31 6.12 6.14
N SER A 133 -5.51 5.61 4.94
CA SER A 133 -5.19 6.29 3.69
C SER A 133 -6.49 6.60 2.95
N ALA A 134 -6.72 7.86 2.59
CA ALA A 134 -7.90 8.28 1.82
C ALA A 134 -7.50 9.42 0.86
N LYS A 135 -6.85 9.08 -0.25
CA LYS A 135 -6.24 10.07 -1.14
C LYS A 135 -7.25 11.10 -1.62
N GLY A 136 -6.95 12.37 -1.32
CA GLY A 136 -7.77 13.49 -1.74
C GLY A 136 -8.98 13.77 -0.84
N VAL A 137 -9.13 13.07 0.28
CA VAL A 137 -10.05 13.41 1.38
C VAL A 137 -9.23 13.99 2.52
N GLN A 138 -9.67 15.09 3.11
CA GLN A 138 -8.95 15.71 4.23
C GLN A 138 -9.10 14.90 5.51
N GLN A 139 -7.97 14.64 6.18
CA GLN A 139 -7.87 13.87 7.41
C GLN A 139 -7.40 14.73 8.60
N GLY A 140 -7.67 14.27 9.81
CA GLY A 140 -7.16 14.83 11.06
C GLY A 140 -7.87 16.11 11.51
N ARG A 141 -7.76 16.41 12.81
CA ARG A 141 -8.46 17.53 13.49
C ARG A 141 -9.98 17.43 13.35
N GLY A 142 -10.57 16.25 13.52
CA GLY A 142 -12.02 16.05 13.38
C GLY A 142 -12.52 15.96 11.94
N ARG A 143 -11.65 16.12 10.93
CA ARG A 143 -12.08 16.16 9.53
C ARG A 143 -12.37 14.76 9.02
N ASN A 144 -13.60 14.58 8.56
CA ASN A 144 -14.10 13.35 7.95
C ASN A 144 -13.96 12.09 8.84
N GLU A 145 -13.76 12.24 10.15
CA GLU A 145 -13.62 11.10 11.09
C GLU A 145 -14.91 10.28 11.20
N HIS A 146 -16.07 10.85 10.88
CA HIS A 146 -17.36 10.16 10.80
C HIS A 146 -17.45 9.15 9.64
N VAL A 147 -16.58 9.25 8.62
CA VAL A 147 -16.50 8.27 7.51
C VAL A 147 -15.16 7.55 7.45
N LEU A 148 -14.07 8.19 7.87
CA LEU A 148 -12.71 7.65 7.81
C LEU A 148 -12.36 6.85 9.07
N ASN A 149 -13.17 5.85 9.37
CA ASN A 149 -13.04 4.94 10.51
C ASN A 149 -13.42 3.50 10.09
N PRO A 150 -13.14 2.47 10.91
CA PRO A 150 -13.43 1.09 10.54
C PRO A 150 -14.87 0.85 10.05
N ASP A 151 -15.86 1.34 10.81
CA ASP A 151 -17.28 1.21 10.46
C ASP A 151 -17.62 1.84 9.10
N GLY A 152 -17.05 3.02 8.80
CA GLY A 152 -17.25 3.67 7.51
C GLY A 152 -16.69 2.86 6.33
N PHE A 153 -15.50 2.26 6.48
CA PHE A 153 -14.91 1.40 5.45
C PHE A 153 -15.66 0.07 5.30
N GLU A 154 -16.00 -0.59 6.41
CA GLU A 154 -16.75 -1.85 6.40
C GLU A 154 -18.16 -1.68 5.80
N THR A 155 -18.88 -0.62 6.20
CA THR A 155 -20.23 -0.32 5.70
C THR A 155 -20.24 -0.11 4.18
N VAL A 156 -19.21 0.53 3.64
CA VAL A 156 -19.07 0.72 2.19
C VAL A 156 -19.00 -0.62 1.44
N VAL A 157 -18.26 -1.58 1.98
CA VAL A 157 -18.16 -2.93 1.39
C VAL A 157 -19.47 -3.70 1.59
N ARG A 158 -19.97 -3.75 2.83
CA ARG A 158 -21.16 -4.50 3.21
C ARG A 158 -22.42 -4.06 2.46
N ASP A 159 -22.65 -2.75 2.41
CA ASP A 159 -23.89 -2.18 1.87
C ASP A 159 -23.73 -1.75 0.40
N ARG A 160 -22.50 -1.85 -0.14
CA ARG A 160 -22.16 -1.51 -1.54
C ARG A 160 -22.49 -0.06 -1.89
N ILE A 161 -22.16 0.85 -0.98
CA ILE A 161 -22.51 2.28 -1.07
C ILE A 161 -21.31 3.20 -1.35
N THR A 162 -21.59 4.49 -1.51
CA THR A 162 -20.59 5.57 -1.52
C THR A 162 -20.84 6.50 -0.35
N LEU A 163 -19.85 6.68 0.51
CA LEU A 163 -19.87 7.71 1.56
C LEU A 163 -19.23 9.00 1.06
N ARG A 164 -19.77 10.13 1.52
CA ARG A 164 -19.28 11.47 1.14
C ARG A 164 -18.47 12.09 2.26
N GLY A 165 -17.45 12.86 1.89
CA GLY A 165 -16.65 13.67 2.80
C GLY A 165 -16.61 15.13 2.32
N THR A 166 -16.12 15.99 3.19
CA THR A 166 -15.99 17.42 2.93
C THR A 166 -14.52 17.83 3.00
N ASN A 167 -14.05 18.50 1.95
CA ASN A 167 -12.77 19.20 1.95
C ASN A 167 -13.01 20.71 2.06
N LYS A 168 -12.22 21.37 2.92
CA LYS A 168 -12.23 22.82 3.07
C LYS A 168 -10.83 23.38 2.90
N GLY A 169 -10.69 24.48 2.18
CA GLY A 169 -9.39 25.09 1.99
C GLY A 169 -9.48 26.41 1.28
N PHE A 170 -8.33 26.86 0.76
CA PHE A 170 -8.23 28.06 -0.04
C PHE A 170 -7.64 27.73 -1.41
N ARG A 171 -7.98 28.54 -2.41
CA ARG A 171 -7.41 28.47 -3.76
C ARG A 171 -7.33 29.87 -4.37
N LEU A 172 -6.47 30.05 -5.36
CA LEU A 172 -6.47 31.25 -6.18
C LEU A 172 -7.68 31.19 -7.13
N SER A 173 -8.54 32.20 -7.04
CA SER A 173 -9.62 32.43 -8.00
C SER A 173 -9.03 32.91 -9.32
N LYS A 174 -9.38 32.23 -10.44
CA LYS A 174 -8.88 32.62 -11.76
C LYS A 174 -9.53 33.92 -12.23
N GLU A 175 -10.77 34.15 -11.81
CA GLU A 175 -11.61 35.28 -12.17
C GLU A 175 -11.20 36.53 -11.39
N THR A 176 -11.15 36.44 -10.06
CA THR A 176 -10.89 37.60 -9.19
C THR A 176 -9.41 37.83 -8.89
N LYS A 177 -8.53 36.90 -9.30
CA LYS A 177 -7.09 36.89 -8.96
C LYS A 177 -6.80 37.00 -7.46
N SER A 178 -7.78 36.65 -6.62
CA SER A 178 -7.68 36.70 -5.16
C SER A 178 -7.75 35.31 -4.55
N ILE A 179 -7.26 35.18 -3.31
CA ILE A 179 -7.41 33.95 -2.53
C ILE A 179 -8.86 33.85 -2.07
N ILE A 180 -9.52 32.74 -2.40
CA ILE A 180 -10.88 32.43 -1.97
C ILE A 180 -10.89 31.14 -1.15
N THR A 181 -11.81 31.04 -0.19
CA THR A 181 -12.10 29.79 0.51
C THR A 181 -13.06 28.93 -0.30
N TYR A 182 -12.90 27.62 -0.23
CA TYR A 182 -13.85 26.67 -0.79
C TYR A 182 -14.25 25.61 0.25
N THR A 183 -15.48 25.13 0.09
CA THR A 183 -15.95 23.89 0.70
C THR A 183 -16.43 22.99 -0.44
N GLN A 184 -15.93 21.77 -0.49
CA GLN A 184 -16.28 20.80 -1.52
C GLN A 184 -16.74 19.50 -0.87
N THR A 185 -17.98 19.11 -1.13
CA THR A 185 -18.48 17.76 -0.88
C THR A 185 -18.01 16.86 -2.02
N LYS A 186 -17.44 15.71 -1.67
CA LYS A 186 -16.95 14.72 -2.65
C LYS A 186 -17.15 13.30 -2.15
N SER A 187 -17.07 12.32 -3.04
CA SER A 187 -16.96 10.92 -2.64
C SER A 187 -15.70 10.73 -1.81
N ALA A 188 -15.86 10.16 -0.62
CA ALA A 188 -14.77 9.85 0.30
C ALA A 188 -14.39 8.37 0.19
N LEU A 189 -15.36 7.48 0.41
CA LEU A 189 -15.22 6.04 0.32
C LEU A 189 -16.27 5.52 -0.66
N SER A 190 -15.92 4.57 -1.51
CA SER A 190 -16.80 4.08 -2.58
C SER A 190 -16.57 2.59 -2.80
N TYR A 191 -17.66 1.83 -2.87
CA TYR A 191 -17.62 0.43 -3.30
C TYR A 191 -17.23 0.28 -4.77
N PHE A 192 -17.57 1.26 -5.61
CA PHE A 192 -17.24 1.23 -7.02
C PHE A 192 -15.73 1.31 -7.24
N TYR A 193 -15.18 0.30 -7.92
CA TYR A 193 -13.79 0.24 -8.35
C TYR A 193 -13.70 -0.21 -9.81
N ASP A 194 -13.24 0.69 -10.69
CA ASP A 194 -13.26 0.54 -12.14
C ASP A 194 -12.01 -0.12 -12.72
N LYS A 195 -11.06 -0.57 -11.89
CA LYS A 195 -9.79 -1.15 -12.35
C LYS A 195 -9.70 -2.66 -12.16
N ARG A 196 -10.67 -3.27 -11.51
CA ARG A 196 -10.76 -4.72 -11.27
C ARG A 196 -12.21 -5.16 -11.34
N GLN A 197 -12.44 -6.43 -11.67
CA GLN A 197 -13.76 -7.03 -11.61
C GLN A 197 -13.99 -7.55 -10.18
N VAL A 198 -15.05 -7.05 -9.53
CA VAL A 198 -15.49 -7.57 -8.22
C VAL A 198 -16.29 -8.86 -8.44
N LEU A 199 -15.97 -9.89 -7.66
CA LEU A 199 -16.61 -11.20 -7.73
C LEU A 199 -17.98 -11.20 -7.02
N SER A 200 -18.70 -12.32 -7.11
CA SER A 200 -20.04 -12.47 -6.56
C SER A 200 -20.11 -12.33 -5.03
N ASP A 201 -19.00 -12.61 -4.33
CA ASP A 201 -18.86 -12.38 -2.89
C ASP A 201 -18.87 -10.89 -2.52
N GLY A 202 -18.68 -9.99 -3.49
CA GLY A 202 -18.62 -8.55 -3.28
C GLY A 202 -17.33 -8.05 -2.61
N ILE A 203 -16.31 -8.91 -2.48
CA ILE A 203 -15.06 -8.59 -1.78
C ILE A 203 -13.86 -8.94 -2.64
N SER A 204 -13.81 -10.17 -3.14
CA SER A 204 -12.72 -10.65 -3.97
C SER A 204 -12.72 -9.95 -5.32
N THR A 205 -11.54 -9.70 -5.87
CA THR A 205 -11.40 -9.03 -7.16
C THR A 205 -10.40 -9.71 -8.08
N ILE A 206 -10.70 -9.76 -9.36
CA ILE A 206 -9.82 -10.27 -10.42
C ILE A 206 -9.46 -9.17 -11.43
N PRO A 207 -8.39 -9.34 -12.24
CA PRO A 207 -8.10 -8.42 -13.33
C PRO A 207 -9.31 -8.26 -14.28
N LEU A 208 -9.42 -7.08 -14.89
CA LEU A 208 -10.41 -6.86 -15.94
C LEU A 208 -10.11 -7.74 -17.16
N ASN A 209 -11.16 -8.20 -17.84
CA ASN A 209 -11.05 -8.88 -19.13
C ASN A 209 -11.01 -7.81 -20.23
N ILE A 210 -9.82 -7.25 -20.47
CA ILE A 210 -9.56 -6.16 -21.44
C ILE A 210 -8.51 -6.54 -22.46
#